data_AF-Q7Z8K2-F1
#
_entry.id   AF-Q7Z8K2-F1
#
_cell.length_a   1.000
_cell.length_b   1.000
_cell.length_c   1.000
_cell.angle_alpha   90.00
_cell.angle_beta   90.00
_cell.angle_gamma   90.00
#
_symmetry.space_group_name_H-M   'P 1'
#
loop_
_entity.id
_entity.type
_entity.pdbx_description
1 polymer ?
#
loop_
_entity_poly.entity_id
_entity_poly.type
_entity_poly.pdbx_seq_one_letter_code
_entity_poly.pdbx_strand_id
1 'polypeptide(L)'
;GHINHSLFWKNLAPAASEKKGNGGVLKDGPLKNAIVESFGTFDNFKKEFNTTTAGIQGSGWGWLVRPSRDRNQDPLLIHVPVIGVE
;
A
#
# COMPACT_ATOMS: atom_id res chain seq x y z
N GLY A 1 15.88 5.22 -4.06
CA GLY A 1 15.69 6.48 -3.29
C GLY A 1 14.61 7.35 -3.89
N HIS A 2 14.94 8.15 -4.92
CA HIS A 2 14.08 9.22 -5.45
C HIS A 2 12.63 8.81 -5.79
N ILE A 3 12.43 7.68 -6.49
CA ILE A 3 11.08 7.19 -6.85
C ILE A 3 10.28 6.80 -5.59
N ASN A 4 10.87 6.00 -4.70
CA ASN A 4 10.22 5.56 -3.46
C ASN A 4 9.79 6.74 -2.60
N HIS A 5 10.66 7.73 -2.41
CA HIS A 5 10.35 8.93 -1.63
C HIS A 5 9.30 9.82 -2.33
N SER A 6 9.39 9.96 -3.66
CA SER A 6 8.38 10.70 -4.43
C SER A 6 6.99 10.08 -4.31
N LEU A 7 6.90 8.76 -4.23
CA LEU A 7 5.65 8.04 -4.01
C LEU A 7 5.20 8.11 -2.55
N PHE A 8 6.13 7.96 -1.60
CA PHE A 8 5.87 8.04 -0.17
C PHE A 8 5.19 9.36 0.22
N TRP A 9 5.73 10.49 -0.23
CA TRP A 9 5.13 11.80 0.09
C TRP A 9 3.75 12.02 -0.52
N LYS A 10 3.46 11.39 -1.66
CA LYS A 10 2.12 11.44 -2.28
C LYS A 10 1.11 10.55 -1.57
N ASN A 11 1.58 9.54 -0.81
CA ASN A 11 0.75 8.61 -0.06
C ASN A 11 0.44 9.08 1.37
N LEU A 12 1.07 10.18 1.84
CA LEU A 12 0.84 10.75 3.15
C LEU A 12 -0.01 12.02 3.09
N ALA A 13 -0.89 12.16 4.07
CA ALA A 13 -1.69 13.35 4.28
C ALA A 13 -1.92 13.55 5.79
N PRO A 14 -2.21 14.78 6.24
CA PRO A 14 -2.57 15.03 7.64
C PRO A 14 -3.75 14.17 8.07
N ALA A 15 -3.75 13.73 9.33
CA ALA A 15 -4.78 12.84 9.85
C ALA A 15 -6.17 13.50 9.77
N ALA A 16 -7.17 12.72 9.36
CA ALA A 16 -8.55 13.20 9.32
C ALA A 16 -9.10 13.54 10.72
N SER A 17 -8.59 12.88 11.76
CA SER A 17 -8.92 13.18 13.16
C SER A 17 -8.55 14.60 13.58
N GLU A 18 -7.51 15.17 12.97
CA GLU A 18 -7.09 16.55 13.20
C GLU A 18 -7.88 17.57 12.35
N LYS A 19 -8.82 17.11 11.50
CA LYS A 19 -9.56 17.92 10.53
C LYS A 19 -8.68 18.73 9.57
N LYS A 20 -7.43 18.30 9.36
CA LYS A 20 -6.44 18.96 8.50
C LYS A 20 -6.20 18.22 7.18
N GLY A 21 -6.77 17.03 7.00
CA GLY A 21 -6.57 16.20 5.83
C GLY A 21 -7.46 14.96 5.81
N ASN A 22 -7.10 14.01 4.96
CA ASN A 22 -7.81 12.74 4.76
C ASN A 22 -6.95 11.51 5.12
N GLY A 23 -5.82 11.71 5.79
CA GLY A 23 -4.91 10.65 6.20
C GLY A 23 -5.52 9.72 7.25
N GLY A 24 -5.12 8.45 7.20
CA GLY A 24 -5.56 7.42 8.15
C GLY A 24 -6.99 6.89 7.94
N VAL A 25 -7.70 7.33 6.90
CA VAL A 25 -9.08 6.91 6.62
C VAL A 25 -9.13 6.11 5.32
N LEU A 26 -9.57 4.85 5.41
CA LEU A 26 -9.92 4.07 4.23
C LEU A 26 -11.37 4.34 3.84
N LYS A 27 -11.57 4.98 2.68
CA LYS A 27 -12.90 5.21 2.11
C LYS A 27 -13.45 3.96 1.44
N ASP A 28 -14.77 3.85 1.38
CA ASP A 28 -15.43 2.81 0.58
C ASP A 28 -15.09 2.98 -0.91
N GLY A 29 -14.86 1.85 -1.58
CA GLY A 29 -14.52 1.85 -3.00
C GLY A 29 -13.72 0.62 -3.44
N PRO A 30 -13.25 0.62 -4.71
CA PRO A 30 -12.58 -0.54 -5.31
C PRO A 30 -11.35 -1.03 -4.55
N LEU A 31 -10.58 -0.10 -3.96
CA LEU A 31 -9.40 -0.45 -3.16
C LEU A 31 -9.78 -1.21 -1.88
N LYS A 32 -10.76 -0.70 -1.13
CA LYS A 32 -11.25 -1.36 0.09
C LYS A 32 -11.78 -2.75 -0.24
N ASN A 33 -12.56 -2.88 -1.31
CA ASN A 33 -13.10 -4.16 -1.75
C ASN A 33 -11.99 -5.15 -2.10
N ALA A 34 -10.98 -4.72 -2.87
CA ALA A 34 -9.85 -5.58 -3.24
C ALA A 34 -9.01 -6.00 -2.01
N ILE A 35 -8.83 -5.11 -1.03
CA ILE A 35 -8.16 -5.45 0.23
C ILE A 35 -8.98 -6.48 1.01
N VAL A 36 -10.29 -6.28 1.15
CA VAL A 36 -11.18 -7.23 1.84
C VAL A 36 -11.21 -8.58 1.12
N GLU A 37 -11.22 -8.61 -0.21
CA GLU A 37 -11.16 -9.83 -1.01
C GLU A 37 -9.86 -10.60 -0.80
N SER A 38 -8.72 -9.89 -0.70
CA SER A 38 -7.39 -10.52 -0.59
C SER A 38 -7.01 -10.91 0.84
N PHE A 39 -7.41 -10.12 1.83
CA PHE A 39 -6.97 -10.23 3.24
C PHE A 39 -8.11 -10.52 4.22
N GLY A 40 -9.34 -10.65 3.72
CA GLY A 40 -10.56 -10.87 4.50
C GLY A 40 -11.09 -9.60 5.18
N THR A 41 -10.23 -8.84 5.86
CA THR A 41 -10.59 -7.55 6.48
C THR A 41 -9.46 -6.53 6.35
N PHE A 42 -9.79 -5.24 6.51
CA PHE A 42 -8.76 -4.20 6.53
C PHE A 42 -7.83 -4.30 7.75
N ASP A 43 -8.34 -4.78 8.89
CA ASP A 43 -7.52 -4.98 10.08
C ASP A 43 -6.53 -6.13 9.91
N ASN A 44 -6.95 -7.23 9.26
CA ASN A 44 -6.04 -8.32 8.89
C ASN A 44 -4.94 -7.82 7.94
N PHE A 45 -5.31 -7.03 6.93
CA PHE A 45 -4.32 -6.40 6.04
C PHE A 45 -3.31 -5.56 6.82
N LYS A 46 -3.75 -4.66 7.72
CA LYS A 46 -2.83 -3.84 8.52
C LYS A 46 -1.89 -4.71 9.36
N LYS A 47 -2.42 -5.78 9.97
CA LYS A 47 -1.61 -6.71 10.77
C LYS A 47 -0.52 -7.36 9.92
N GLU A 48 -0.90 -7.95 8.79
CA GLU A 48 0.03 -8.63 7.89
C GLU A 48 1.06 -7.66 7.29
N PHE A 49 0.62 -6.48 6.87
CA PHE A 49 1.50 -5.44 6.34
C PHE A 49 2.52 -4.97 7.38
N ASN A 50 2.08 -4.74 8.61
CA ASN A 50 2.97 -4.33 9.72
C ASN A 50 3.96 -5.44 10.07
N THR A 51 3.51 -6.70 10.17
CA THR A 51 4.40 -7.84 10.44
C THR A 51 5.43 -8.01 9.35
N THR A 52 5.02 -7.91 8.08
CA THR A 52 5.93 -8.04 6.93
C THR A 52 6.96 -6.93 6.90
N THR A 53 6.53 -5.68 7.08
CA THR A 53 7.42 -4.51 7.06
C THR A 53 8.38 -4.52 8.25
N ALA A 54 7.92 -4.91 9.44
CA ALA A 54 8.78 -5.06 10.62
C ALA A 54 9.82 -6.18 10.50
N GLY A 55 9.60 -7.16 9.63
CA GLY A 55 10.55 -8.24 9.36
C GLY A 55 11.73 -7.86 8.47
N ILE A 56 11.74 -6.65 7.90
CA ILE A 56 12.83 -6.17 7.05
C ILE A 56 14.10 -5.99 7.88
N GLN A 57 15.17 -6.67 7.49
CA GLN A 57 16.48 -6.56 8.13
C GLN A 57 17.33 -5.52 7.39
N GLY A 58 17.81 -4.50 8.11
CA GLY A 58 18.49 -3.34 7.51
C GLY A 58 17.50 -2.35 6.91
N SER A 59 17.98 -1.46 6.05
CA SER A 59 17.12 -0.47 5.39
C SER A 59 16.30 -1.12 4.26
N GLY A 60 14.99 -0.90 4.25
CA GLY A 60 14.10 -1.42 3.21
C GLY A 60 12.76 -0.71 3.20
N TRP A 61 11.81 -1.24 2.43
CA TRP A 61 10.46 -0.66 2.27
C TRP A 61 9.40 -1.76 2.24
N GLY A 62 8.25 -1.50 2.85
CA GLY A 62 7.04 -2.30 2.70
C GLY A 62 6.10 -1.68 1.66
N TRP A 63 5.59 -2.47 0.70
CA TRP A 63 4.68 -1.99 -0.34
C TRP A 63 3.42 -2.85 -0.48
N LEU A 64 2.26 -2.20 -0.53
CA LEU A 64 1.04 -2.80 -1.09
C LEU A 64 1.05 -2.51 -2.58
N VAL A 65 0.94 -3.57 -3.39
CA VAL A 65 1.00 -3.45 -4.84
C VAL A 65 -0.20 -4.13 -5.50
N ARG A 66 -0.61 -3.59 -6.65
CA ARG A 66 -1.56 -4.26 -7.53
C ARG A 66 -0.78 -5.07 -8.58
N PRO A 67 -1.01 -6.38 -8.71
CA PRO A 67 -0.41 -7.17 -9.78
C PRO A 67 -0.94 -6.67 -11.13
N SER A 68 -0.03 -6.52 -12.09
CA SER A 68 -0.38 -6.19 -13.47
C SER A 68 -1.05 -7.41 -14.09
N ARG A 69 -2.31 -7.26 -14.51
CA ARG A 69 -3.07 -8.32 -15.20
C ARG A 69 -2.84 -8.21 -16.70
N ASP A 70 -1.60 -8.39 -17.16
CA ASP A 70 -1.42 -8.83 -18.54
C ASP A 70 -1.57 -10.35 -18.57
N ARG A 71 -2.71 -10.80 -19.11
CA ARG A 71 -3.01 -12.21 -19.41
C ARG A 71 -2.30 -12.69 -20.70
N ASN A 72 -1.38 -11.89 -21.23
CA ASN A 72 -0.57 -12.26 -22.38
C ASN A 72 0.90 -12.30 -21.94
N GLN A 73 1.68 -13.18 -22.56
CA GLN A 73 3.01 -13.65 -22.14
C GLN A 73 4.13 -12.58 -22.20
N ASP A 74 3.87 -11.35 -21.75
CA ASP A 74 4.87 -10.31 -21.62
C ASP A 74 5.68 -10.51 -20.32
N PRO A 75 6.99 -10.21 -20.34
CA PRO A 75 7.85 -10.40 -19.17
C PRO A 75 7.33 -9.60 -17.98
N LEU A 76 7.24 -10.25 -16.81
CA LEU A 76 6.70 -9.76 -15.54
C LEU A 76 7.49 -8.56 -14.97
N LEU A 77 7.34 -7.39 -15.60
CA LEU A 77 7.67 -6.07 -15.10
C LEU A 77 6.34 -5.33 -15.21
N ILE A 78 5.60 -4.98 -14.17
CA ILE A 78 5.95 -4.18 -13.01
C ILE A 78 4.69 -4.19 -12.14
N HIS A 79 4.81 -4.48 -10.85
CA HIS A 79 3.68 -4.28 -9.94
C HIS A 79 3.41 -2.77 -9.79
N VAL A 80 2.14 -2.35 -9.78
CA VAL A 80 1.80 -0.93 -9.61
C VAL A 80 1.73 -0.63 -8.10
N PRO A 81 2.60 0.25 -7.56
CA PRO A 81 2.59 0.57 -6.13
C PRO A 81 1.32 1.34 -5.77
N VAL A 82 0.67 0.91 -4.68
CA VAL A 82 -0.55 1.53 -4.17
C VAL A 82 -0.25 2.29 -2.88
N ILE A 83 0.47 1.68 -1.93
CA ILE A 83 0.93 2.30 -0.68
C ILE A 83 2.34 1.81 -0.37
N GLY A 84 3.20 2.70 0.11
CA GLY A 84 4.56 2.38 0.56
C GLY A 84 4.86 2.97 1.93
N VAL A 85 5.60 2.22 2.74
CA VAL A 85 6.14 2.64 4.03
C VAL A 85 7.63 2.35 4.05
N GLU A 86 8.41 3.33 4.51
CA GLU A 86 9.85 3.22 4.77
C GLU A 86 10.11 2.64 6.16
#